data_AF-A0A2D9HY50-F1
#
_entry.id   AF-A0A2D9HY50-F1
#
_cell.length_a   1.000
_cell.length_b   1.000
_cell.length_c   1.000
_cell.angle_alpha   90.00
_cell.angle_beta   90.00
_cell.angle_gamma   90.00
#
_symmetry.space_group_name_H-M   'P 1'
#
loop_
_entity.id
_entity.type
_entity.pdbx_description
1 polymer ?
#
loop_
_entity_poly.entity_id
_entity_poly.type
_entity_poly.pdbx_seq_one_letter_code
_entity_poly.pdbx_strand_id
1 'polypeptide(L)'
;MSILIEREWMAASREMKRPTKESRLRKEDWVRAAYSTLSDSGWKSLNVEALAKRLGVTKGSFYWHFKDRNDLLDEILLRWHDQLVITRAEANGGSPADKIRFMLDIVATSKRPGRGGSLELAMRIWARQDPKVATVVESVDQQRLSYTADLFQQAGFDPAEANARALLLFSYIFAQGLLSFAGNTAVMERLHTQCRALIEGH
;
A
#
# COMPACT_ATOMS: atom_id res chain seq x y z
N MET A 1 -27.09 46.56 -25.30
CA MET A 1 -26.96 45.85 -24.01
C MET A 1 -26.07 44.59 -24.11
N SER A 2 -25.10 44.53 -25.04
CA SER A 2 -24.30 43.31 -25.30
C SER A 2 -22.80 43.46 -25.03
N ILE A 3 -22.27 44.69 -24.93
CA ILE A 3 -20.82 44.94 -24.80
C ILE A 3 -20.36 44.89 -23.33
N LEU A 4 -21.26 45.14 -22.37
CA LEU A 4 -20.91 45.04 -20.93
C LEU A 4 -20.81 43.59 -20.43
N ILE A 5 -21.68 42.69 -20.90
CA ILE A 5 -21.70 41.28 -20.47
C ILE A 5 -20.47 40.51 -21.00
N GLU A 6 -20.02 40.83 -22.23
CA GLU A 6 -18.80 40.24 -22.81
C GLU A 6 -17.53 40.67 -22.08
N ARG A 7 -17.47 41.92 -21.59
CA ARG A 7 -16.34 42.43 -20.81
C ARG A 7 -16.27 41.80 -19.42
N GLU A 8 -17.40 41.53 -18.79
CA GLU A 8 -17.48 40.84 -17.50
C GLU A 8 -17.14 39.34 -17.64
N TRP A 9 -17.53 38.68 -18.75
CA TRP A 9 -17.11 37.30 -19.05
C TRP A 9 -15.62 37.17 -19.37
N MET A 10 -15.05 38.15 -20.09
CA MET A 10 -13.61 38.17 -20.40
C MET A 10 -12.74 38.55 -19.19
N ALA A 11 -13.29 39.31 -18.23
CA ALA A 11 -12.64 39.60 -16.95
C ALA A 11 -12.72 38.39 -15.98
N ALA A 12 -13.88 37.74 -15.87
CA ALA A 12 -14.07 36.53 -15.07
C ALA A 12 -13.29 35.32 -15.63
N SER A 13 -13.10 35.24 -16.95
CA SER A 13 -12.25 34.24 -17.61
C SER A 13 -10.75 34.42 -17.32
N ARG A 14 -10.31 35.66 -17.02
CA ARG A 14 -8.92 35.96 -16.65
C ARG A 14 -8.59 35.64 -15.19
N GLU A 15 -9.60 35.43 -14.35
CA GLU A 15 -9.46 35.14 -12.91
C GLU A 15 -9.65 33.66 -12.57
N MET A 16 -9.87 32.82 -13.58
CA MET A 16 -9.70 31.38 -13.46
C MET A 16 -8.21 31.10 -13.22
N LYS A 17 -7.81 31.05 -11.94
CA LYS A 17 -6.46 30.76 -11.46
C LYS A 17 -5.78 29.75 -12.38
N ARG A 18 -4.87 30.23 -13.24
CA ARG A 18 -3.88 29.37 -13.88
C ARG A 18 -3.16 28.66 -12.72
N PRO A 19 -3.08 27.32 -12.69
CA PRO A 19 -2.31 26.65 -11.66
C PRO A 19 -0.87 27.17 -11.76
N THR A 20 -0.47 27.95 -10.75
CA THR A 20 0.83 28.57 -10.66
C THR A 20 1.90 27.48 -10.56
N LYS A 21 2.87 27.53 -11.48
CA LYS A 21 4.23 26.98 -11.41
C LYS A 21 4.34 25.61 -10.73
N GLU A 22 4.34 24.53 -11.55
CA GLU A 22 4.75 23.16 -11.21
C GLU A 22 4.84 22.89 -9.71
N SER A 23 3.82 22.28 -9.10
CA SER A 23 4.06 21.65 -7.80
C SER A 23 5.16 20.63 -8.03
N ARG A 24 6.39 20.99 -7.68
CA ARG A 24 7.57 20.16 -7.92
C ARG A 24 7.28 18.84 -7.25
N LEU A 25 7.09 17.79 -8.07
CA LEU A 25 6.74 16.46 -7.56
C LEU A 25 7.75 16.09 -6.47
N ARG A 26 7.27 15.41 -5.43
CA ARG A 26 8.14 14.90 -4.39
C ARG A 26 8.59 13.50 -4.77
N LYS A 27 9.64 13.00 -4.09
CA LYS A 27 10.11 11.62 -4.24
C LYS A 27 8.96 10.62 -4.03
N GLU A 28 8.07 10.92 -3.08
CA GLU A 28 6.86 10.17 -2.75
C GLU A 28 5.90 9.98 -3.94
N ASP A 29 5.77 10.98 -4.82
CA ASP A 29 4.82 10.94 -5.93
C ASP A 29 5.27 9.92 -6.99
N TRP A 30 6.58 9.88 -7.25
CA TRP A 30 7.21 8.89 -8.12
C TRP A 30 7.09 7.48 -7.56
N VAL A 31 7.38 7.28 -6.27
CA VAL A 31 7.21 5.97 -5.61
C VAL A 31 5.75 5.52 -5.69
N ARG A 32 4.78 6.41 -5.44
CA ARG A 32 3.35 6.09 -5.50
C ARG A 32 2.92 5.68 -6.91
N ALA A 33 3.39 6.40 -7.94
CA ALA A 33 3.13 6.04 -9.33
C ALA A 33 3.79 4.69 -9.70
N ALA A 34 4.98 4.43 -9.17
CA ALA A 34 5.67 3.17 -9.35
C ALA A 34 4.93 2.01 -8.66
N TYR A 35 4.46 2.14 -7.42
CA TYR A 35 3.64 1.11 -6.78
C TYR A 35 2.37 0.78 -7.54
N SER A 36 1.70 1.78 -8.11
CA SER A 36 0.53 1.50 -8.96
C SER A 36 0.96 0.71 -10.18
N THR A 37 2.00 1.15 -10.89
CA THR A 37 2.51 0.46 -12.09
C THR A 37 2.98 -0.97 -11.78
N LEU A 38 3.63 -1.18 -10.64
CA LEU A 38 4.04 -2.48 -10.14
C LEU A 38 2.84 -3.40 -9.89
N SER A 39 1.79 -2.87 -9.25
CA SER A 39 0.55 -3.61 -8.99
C SER A 39 -0.22 -3.95 -10.27
N ASP A 40 -0.22 -3.02 -11.24
CA ASP A 40 -1.00 -3.11 -12.47
C ASP A 40 -0.31 -3.98 -13.54
N SER A 41 1.03 -3.98 -13.60
CA SER A 41 1.78 -4.52 -14.74
C SER A 41 3.13 -5.17 -14.38
N GLY A 42 3.46 -5.28 -13.09
CA GLY A 42 4.68 -5.94 -12.62
C GLY A 42 5.96 -5.12 -12.78
N TRP A 43 7.04 -5.55 -12.14
CA TRP A 43 8.26 -4.75 -11.95
C TRP A 43 9.01 -4.45 -13.25
N LYS A 44 8.93 -5.32 -14.26
CA LYS A 44 9.56 -5.11 -15.57
C LYS A 44 8.96 -3.93 -16.34
N SER A 45 7.71 -3.58 -16.05
CA SER A 45 7.02 -2.46 -16.70
C SER A 45 7.43 -1.08 -16.16
N LEU A 46 8.13 -1.04 -15.01
CA LEU A 46 8.59 0.21 -14.40
C LEU A 46 9.62 0.87 -15.30
N ASN A 47 9.23 1.91 -16.02
CA ASN A 47 10.10 2.65 -16.92
C ASN A 47 9.93 4.16 -16.69
N VAL A 48 11.04 4.89 -16.72
CA VAL A 48 11.09 6.31 -16.33
C VAL A 48 10.19 7.16 -17.22
N GLU A 49 10.14 6.88 -18.52
CA GLU A 49 9.38 7.64 -19.51
C GLU A 49 7.86 7.48 -19.32
N ALA A 50 7.37 6.26 -19.11
CA ALA A 50 5.96 6.02 -18.83
C ALA A 50 5.56 6.57 -17.46
N LEU A 51 6.43 6.50 -16.45
CA LEU A 51 6.16 7.12 -15.14
C LEU A 51 6.06 8.65 -15.28
N ALA A 52 7.00 9.27 -15.99
CA ALA A 52 6.97 10.71 -16.26
C ALA A 52 5.69 11.11 -17.01
N LYS A 53 5.32 10.36 -18.05
CA LYS A 53 4.07 10.54 -18.81
C LYS A 53 2.84 10.38 -17.91
N ARG A 54 2.80 9.36 -17.05
CA ARG A 54 1.71 9.11 -16.09
C ARG A 54 1.56 10.26 -15.08
N LEU A 55 2.67 10.87 -14.69
CA LEU A 55 2.72 11.98 -13.74
C LEU A 55 2.55 13.36 -14.40
N GLY A 56 2.48 13.42 -15.73
CA GLY A 56 2.35 14.69 -16.47
C GLY A 56 3.58 15.59 -16.40
N VAL A 57 4.77 15.01 -16.21
CA VAL A 57 6.05 15.72 -16.08
C VAL A 57 7.09 15.25 -17.09
N THR A 58 8.19 15.97 -17.20
CA THR A 58 9.30 15.60 -18.08
C THR A 58 10.14 14.47 -17.48
N LYS A 59 10.82 13.70 -18.34
CA LYS A 59 11.85 12.74 -17.93
C LYS A 59 12.96 13.43 -17.12
N GLY A 60 13.31 14.68 -17.46
CA GLY A 60 14.28 15.48 -16.71
C GLY A 60 13.88 15.68 -15.24
N SER A 61 12.59 15.80 -14.95
CA SER A 61 12.09 15.93 -13.57
C SER A 61 12.44 14.72 -12.70
N PHE A 62 12.56 13.51 -13.28
CA PHE A 62 12.89 12.29 -12.55
C PHE A 62 14.29 12.36 -11.93
N TYR A 63 15.26 12.85 -12.70
CA TYR A 63 16.67 12.84 -12.32
C TYR A 63 17.03 13.79 -11.18
N TRP A 64 16.10 14.67 -10.79
CA TRP A 64 16.22 15.45 -9.55
C TRP A 64 15.97 14.63 -8.28
N HIS A 65 15.33 13.47 -8.40
CA HIS A 65 14.92 12.64 -7.27
C HIS A 65 15.64 11.29 -7.23
N PHE A 66 16.00 10.75 -8.40
CA PHE A 66 16.62 9.45 -8.54
C PHE A 66 17.74 9.50 -9.56
N LYS A 67 18.84 8.80 -9.30
CA LYS A 67 19.97 8.72 -10.23
C LYS A 67 19.59 7.95 -11.49
N ASP A 68 18.87 6.85 -11.32
CA ASP A 68 18.42 5.98 -12.40
C ASP A 68 17.19 5.15 -11.98
N ARG A 69 16.79 4.21 -12.83
CA ARG A 69 15.68 3.30 -12.56
C ARG A 69 15.96 2.39 -11.35
N ASN A 70 17.19 1.93 -11.16
CA ASN A 70 17.53 1.04 -10.05
C ASN A 70 17.46 1.76 -8.71
N ASP A 71 17.83 3.05 -8.66
CA ASP A 71 17.65 3.90 -7.47
C ASP A 71 16.16 4.04 -7.08
N LEU A 72 15.27 4.13 -8.07
CA LEU A 72 13.82 4.07 -7.82
C LEU A 72 13.39 2.68 -7.31
N LEU A 73 13.89 1.59 -7.90
CA LEU A 73 13.58 0.23 -7.46
C LEU A 73 14.02 -0.01 -6.01
N ASP A 74 15.20 0.47 -5.65
CA ASP A 74 15.73 0.37 -4.29
C ASP A 74 14.88 1.17 -3.29
N GLU A 75 14.44 2.37 -3.67
CA GLU A 75 13.51 3.17 -2.85
C GLU A 75 12.14 2.48 -2.67
N ILE A 76 11.63 1.83 -3.72
CA ILE A 76 10.38 1.05 -3.66
C ILE A 76 10.52 -0.10 -2.67
N LEU A 77 11.65 -0.81 -2.69
CA LEU A 77 11.94 -1.90 -1.75
C LEU A 77 12.06 -1.40 -0.32
N LEU A 78 12.80 -0.31 -0.10
CA LEU A 78 12.98 0.30 1.22
C LEU A 78 11.64 0.75 1.82
N ARG A 79 10.82 1.46 1.04
CA ARG A 79 9.50 1.93 1.53
C ARG A 79 8.46 0.82 1.62
N TRP A 80 8.62 -0.24 0.85
CA TRP A 80 7.78 -1.42 1.01
C TRP A 80 8.15 -2.14 2.28
N HIS A 81 9.46 -2.18 2.63
CA HIS A 81 10.00 -2.74 3.87
C HIS A 81 9.46 -2.03 5.12
N ASP A 82 9.28 -0.71 5.10
CA ASP A 82 8.70 0.13 6.18
C ASP A 82 7.17 -0.08 6.41
N GLN A 83 6.76 -1.34 6.56
CA GLN A 83 5.42 -1.91 6.43
C GLN A 83 4.22 -1.02 6.79
N LEU A 84 3.39 -0.73 5.77
CA LEU A 84 2.09 -0.06 5.91
C LEU A 84 1.18 -0.66 6.99
N VAL A 85 1.18 -1.99 7.18
CA VAL A 85 0.26 -2.63 8.13
C VAL A 85 0.68 -2.39 9.59
N ILE A 86 1.97 -2.59 9.90
CA ILE A 86 2.53 -2.37 11.24
C ILE A 86 2.48 -0.89 11.58
N THR A 87 2.97 -0.02 10.69
CA THR A 87 2.95 1.43 10.92
C THR A 87 1.55 1.95 11.14
N ARG A 88 0.54 1.43 10.42
CA ARG A 88 -0.85 1.82 10.63
C ARG A 88 -1.44 1.25 11.90
N ALA A 89 -1.10 0.02 12.28
CA ALA A 89 -1.51 -0.56 13.56
C ALA A 89 -0.94 0.24 14.75
N GLU A 90 0.35 0.61 14.68
CA GLU A 90 0.98 1.50 15.66
C GLU A 90 0.33 2.89 15.70
N ALA A 91 0.06 3.49 14.54
CA ALA A 91 -0.61 4.78 14.46
C ALA A 91 -2.06 4.76 14.96
N ASN A 92 -2.74 3.61 14.85
CA ASN A 92 -4.06 3.41 15.46
C ASN A 92 -3.98 3.41 16.99
N GLY A 93 -2.85 2.98 17.56
CA GLY A 93 -2.63 2.91 18.99
C GLY A 93 -3.54 1.89 19.68
N GLY A 94 -3.73 2.06 20.99
CA GLY A 94 -4.55 1.18 21.82
C GLY A 94 -3.79 -0.01 22.41
N SER A 95 -4.55 -0.96 22.95
CA SER A 95 -4.01 -2.20 23.50
C SER A 95 -3.45 -3.11 22.39
N PRO A 96 -2.63 -4.12 22.72
CA PRO A 96 -2.19 -5.13 21.75
C PRO A 96 -3.37 -5.77 21.00
N ALA A 97 -4.48 -6.04 21.70
CA ALA A 97 -5.71 -6.54 21.10
C ALA A 97 -6.30 -5.55 20.08
N ASP A 98 -6.32 -4.25 20.37
CA ASP A 98 -6.84 -3.23 19.43
C ASP A 98 -6.01 -3.14 18.15
N LYS A 99 -4.68 -3.29 18.26
CA LYS A 99 -3.77 -3.34 17.11
C LYS A 99 -4.01 -4.59 16.27
N ILE A 100 -4.21 -5.76 16.88
CA ILE A 100 -4.55 -7.01 16.19
C ILE A 100 -5.88 -6.85 15.43
N ARG A 101 -6.91 -6.30 16.11
CA ARG A 101 -8.21 -6.01 15.50
C ARG A 101 -8.09 -5.09 14.30
N PHE A 102 -7.34 -4.01 14.45
CA PHE A 102 -7.09 -3.06 13.36
C PHE A 102 -6.44 -3.75 12.15
N MET A 103 -5.48 -4.65 12.35
CA MET A 103 -4.84 -5.39 11.27
C MET A 103 -5.81 -6.34 10.55
N LEU A 104 -6.78 -6.94 11.25
CA LEU A 104 -7.84 -7.73 10.62
C LEU A 104 -8.78 -6.88 9.77
N ASP A 105 -9.09 -5.67 10.25
CA ASP A 105 -10.04 -4.77 9.62
C ASP A 105 -9.49 -4.06 8.39
N ILE A 106 -8.18 -3.77 8.36
CA ILE A 106 -7.55 -2.97 7.30
C ILE A 106 -7.82 -3.50 5.88
N VAL A 107 -7.95 -4.82 5.73
CA VAL A 107 -8.21 -5.46 4.44
C VAL A 107 -9.71 -5.46 4.13
N ALA A 108 -10.55 -5.76 5.13
CA ALA A 108 -12.00 -5.81 4.99
C ALA A 108 -12.60 -4.43 4.66
N THR A 109 -12.05 -3.35 5.22
CA THR A 109 -12.58 -1.99 5.07
C THR A 109 -11.86 -1.17 4.01
N SER A 110 -10.99 -1.79 3.19
CA SER A 110 -10.24 -1.07 2.15
C SER A 110 -11.18 -0.48 1.09
N LYS A 111 -11.13 0.84 0.90
CA LYS A 111 -11.86 1.56 -0.17
C LYS A 111 -11.45 1.13 -1.59
N ARG A 112 -10.33 0.42 -1.72
CA ARG A 112 -9.85 -0.17 -2.99
C ARG A 112 -9.50 -1.63 -2.73
N PRO A 113 -10.50 -2.54 -2.68
CA PRO A 113 -10.27 -3.96 -2.51
C PRO A 113 -9.28 -4.48 -3.56
N GLY A 114 -8.44 -5.45 -3.20
CA GLY A 114 -7.46 -6.05 -4.09
C GLY A 114 -6.19 -5.22 -4.33
N ARG A 115 -6.21 -3.88 -4.30
CA ARG A 115 -5.01 -3.07 -4.65
C ARG A 115 -3.80 -3.36 -3.76
N GLY A 116 -4.00 -3.54 -2.46
CA GLY A 116 -2.93 -3.92 -1.53
C GLY A 116 -2.39 -5.32 -1.84
N GLY A 117 -3.28 -6.27 -2.14
CA GLY A 117 -2.89 -7.63 -2.51
C GLY A 117 -2.21 -7.73 -3.88
N SER A 118 -2.59 -6.89 -4.85
CA SER A 118 -1.90 -6.80 -6.14
C SER A 118 -0.45 -6.32 -5.98
N LEU A 119 -0.21 -5.36 -5.08
CA LEU A 119 1.16 -4.92 -4.77
C LEU A 119 1.96 -6.03 -4.09
N GLU A 120 1.37 -6.68 -3.07
CA GLU A 120 2.00 -7.82 -2.38
C GLU A 120 2.34 -8.95 -3.36
N LEU A 121 1.42 -9.29 -4.27
CA LEU A 121 1.63 -10.28 -5.32
C LEU A 121 2.79 -9.89 -6.24
N ALA A 122 2.80 -8.64 -6.70
CA ALA A 122 3.83 -8.15 -7.60
C ALA A 122 5.23 -8.19 -6.96
N MET A 123 5.33 -7.87 -5.67
CA MET A 123 6.57 -8.01 -4.89
C MET A 123 7.03 -9.46 -4.78
N ARG A 124 6.11 -10.39 -4.48
CA ARG A 124 6.42 -11.83 -4.41
C ARG A 124 6.85 -12.40 -5.77
N ILE A 125 6.21 -11.99 -6.86
CA ILE A 125 6.62 -12.38 -8.22
C ILE A 125 8.02 -11.84 -8.55
N TRP A 126 8.32 -10.60 -8.14
CA TRP A 126 9.65 -10.03 -8.32
C TRP A 126 10.72 -10.79 -7.52
N ALA A 127 10.45 -11.11 -6.25
CA ALA A 127 11.34 -11.91 -5.41
C ALA A 127 11.73 -13.26 -6.02
N ARG A 128 10.83 -13.89 -6.79
CA ARG A 128 11.14 -15.16 -7.50
C ARG A 128 12.22 -15.02 -8.58
N GLN A 129 12.50 -13.80 -9.04
CA GLN A 129 13.45 -13.52 -10.13
C GLN A 129 14.69 -12.77 -9.65
N ASP A 130 14.69 -12.21 -8.44
CA ASP A 130 15.73 -11.33 -7.93
C ASP A 130 16.07 -11.68 -6.48
N PRO A 131 17.26 -12.25 -6.20
CA PRO A 131 17.67 -12.62 -4.84
C PRO A 131 17.70 -11.45 -3.85
N LYS A 132 18.04 -10.23 -4.30
CA LYS A 132 18.04 -9.05 -3.42
C LYS A 132 16.63 -8.76 -2.91
N VAL A 133 15.65 -8.89 -3.80
CA VAL A 133 14.24 -8.67 -3.47
C VAL A 133 13.70 -9.81 -2.60
N ALA A 134 14.15 -11.04 -2.84
CA ALA A 134 13.81 -12.18 -1.99
C ALA A 134 14.23 -11.96 -0.54
N THR A 135 15.45 -11.47 -0.29
CA THR A 135 15.92 -11.12 1.06
C THR A 135 15.07 -10.04 1.70
N VAL A 136 14.64 -9.02 0.94
CA VAL A 136 13.75 -7.97 1.46
C VAL A 136 12.38 -8.54 1.83
N VAL A 137 11.79 -9.39 0.97
CA VAL A 137 10.51 -10.04 1.25
C VAL A 137 10.59 -10.93 2.49
N GLU A 138 11.66 -11.72 2.63
CA GLU A 138 11.87 -12.57 3.80
C GLU A 138 12.00 -11.74 5.09
N SER A 139 12.81 -10.67 5.08
CA SER A 139 12.98 -9.77 6.23
C SER A 139 11.64 -9.14 6.65
N VAL A 140 10.83 -8.74 5.68
CA VAL A 140 9.50 -8.19 5.91
C VAL A 140 8.55 -9.20 6.53
N ASP A 141 8.52 -10.43 6.00
CA ASP A 141 7.64 -11.48 6.52
C ASP A 141 8.06 -11.87 7.95
N GLN A 142 9.37 -11.95 8.24
CA GLN A 142 9.88 -12.17 9.59
C GLN A 142 9.47 -11.05 10.56
N GLN A 143 9.59 -9.79 10.15
CA GLN A 143 9.20 -8.64 10.99
C GLN A 143 7.69 -8.63 11.26
N ARG A 144 6.88 -8.89 10.23
CA ARG A 144 5.41 -9.02 10.33
C ARG A 144 5.00 -10.08 11.34
N LEU A 145 5.59 -11.28 11.23
CA LEU A 145 5.30 -12.40 12.11
C LEU A 145 5.77 -12.13 13.55
N SER A 146 7.01 -11.65 13.73
CA SER A 146 7.56 -11.36 15.07
C SER A 146 6.73 -10.30 15.79
N TYR A 147 6.47 -9.16 15.13
CA TYR A 147 5.69 -8.07 15.70
C TYR A 147 4.30 -8.55 16.15
N THR A 148 3.63 -9.34 15.31
CA THR A 148 2.28 -9.80 15.61
C THR A 148 2.26 -10.87 16.69
N ALA A 149 3.25 -11.76 16.72
CA ALA A 149 3.43 -12.72 17.81
C ALA A 149 3.68 -11.99 19.14
N ASP A 150 4.45 -10.90 19.14
CA ASP A 150 4.66 -10.07 20.34
C ASP A 150 3.36 -9.44 20.83
N LEU A 151 2.48 -9.00 19.93
CA LEU A 151 1.15 -8.49 20.31
C LEU A 151 0.27 -9.59 20.93
N PHE A 152 0.29 -10.81 20.40
CA PHE A 152 -0.44 -11.94 21.00
C PHE A 152 0.11 -12.33 22.36
N GLN A 153 1.44 -12.36 22.52
CA GLN A 153 2.05 -12.63 23.83
C GLN A 153 1.67 -11.57 24.86
N GLN A 154 1.69 -10.28 24.48
CA GLN A 154 1.23 -9.19 25.35
C GLN A 154 -0.27 -9.26 25.67
N ALA A 155 -1.06 -9.92 24.81
CA ALA A 155 -2.47 -10.21 25.05
C ALA A 155 -2.69 -11.47 25.93
N GLY A 156 -1.63 -12.16 26.36
CA GLY A 156 -1.68 -13.27 27.31
C GLY A 156 -1.56 -14.67 26.70
N PHE A 157 -1.32 -14.79 25.39
CA PHE A 157 -1.09 -16.09 24.75
C PHE A 157 0.33 -16.59 25.02
N ASP A 158 0.49 -17.92 25.12
CA ASP A 158 1.82 -18.51 25.19
C ASP A 158 2.57 -18.34 23.84
N PRO A 159 3.91 -18.47 23.83
CA PRO A 159 4.70 -18.21 22.63
C PRO A 159 4.35 -19.11 21.43
N ALA A 160 3.96 -20.36 21.63
CA ALA A 160 3.64 -21.26 20.53
C ALA A 160 2.31 -20.84 19.87
N GLU A 161 1.30 -20.56 20.69
CA GLU A 161 0.00 -20.10 20.24
C GLU A 161 0.07 -18.70 19.59
N ALA A 162 0.87 -17.80 20.15
CA ALA A 162 1.10 -16.47 19.59
C ALA A 162 1.71 -16.52 18.18
N ASN A 163 2.69 -17.40 17.96
CA ASN A 163 3.29 -17.60 16.65
C ASN A 163 2.29 -18.20 15.64
N ALA A 164 1.49 -19.19 16.07
CA ALA A 164 0.47 -19.79 15.22
C ALA A 164 -0.60 -18.77 14.82
N ARG A 165 -1.05 -17.93 15.75
CA ARG A 165 -2.03 -16.85 15.50
C ARG A 165 -1.47 -15.76 14.60
N ALA A 166 -0.20 -15.39 14.74
CA ALA A 166 0.45 -14.45 13.84
C ALA A 166 0.48 -14.98 12.40
N LEU A 167 0.83 -16.25 12.20
CA LEU A 167 0.80 -16.88 10.89
C LEU A 167 -0.62 -16.98 10.32
N LEU A 168 -1.61 -17.32 11.14
CA LEU A 168 -3.01 -17.39 10.74
C LEU A 168 -3.53 -16.01 10.27
N LEU A 169 -3.21 -14.96 11.02
CA LEU A 169 -3.59 -13.58 10.70
C LEU A 169 -3.03 -13.15 9.33
N PHE A 170 -1.74 -13.36 9.06
CA PHE A 170 -1.16 -12.99 7.76
C PHE A 170 -1.62 -13.89 6.63
N SER A 171 -1.83 -15.18 6.89
CA SER A 171 -2.42 -16.10 5.91
C SER A 171 -3.81 -15.61 5.46
N TYR A 172 -4.62 -15.16 6.41
CA TYR A 172 -5.92 -14.53 6.13
C TYR A 172 -5.75 -13.23 5.34
N ILE A 173 -4.94 -12.27 5.83
CA ILE A 173 -4.72 -10.96 5.18
C ILE A 173 -4.26 -11.12 3.72
N PHE A 174 -3.31 -12.02 3.46
CA PHE A 174 -2.84 -12.27 2.09
C PHE A 174 -3.91 -12.92 1.22
N ALA A 175 -4.62 -13.93 1.73
CA ALA A 175 -5.70 -14.56 0.99
C ALA A 175 -6.79 -13.54 0.60
N GLN A 176 -7.17 -12.66 1.51
CA GLN A 176 -8.12 -11.57 1.25
C GLN A 176 -7.65 -10.59 0.17
N GLY A 177 -6.34 -10.30 0.14
CA GLY A 177 -5.76 -9.43 -0.88
C GLY A 177 -5.66 -10.06 -2.27
N LEU A 178 -5.48 -11.38 -2.34
CA LEU A 178 -5.21 -12.11 -3.58
C LEU A 178 -6.44 -12.72 -4.23
N LEU A 179 -7.44 -13.10 -3.43
CA LEU A 179 -8.62 -13.79 -3.92
C LEU A 179 -9.65 -12.77 -4.44
N SER A 180 -10.10 -12.98 -5.68
CA SER A 180 -11.21 -12.23 -6.25
C SER A 180 -12.53 -12.84 -5.80
N PHE A 181 -13.09 -12.32 -4.71
CA PHE A 181 -14.38 -12.75 -4.17
C PHE A 181 -15.56 -11.84 -4.58
N ALA A 182 -15.43 -11.14 -5.71
CA ALA A 182 -16.48 -10.27 -6.23
C ALA A 182 -17.80 -11.04 -6.38
N GLY A 183 -18.73 -10.84 -5.43
CA GLY A 183 -20.06 -11.45 -5.46
C GLY A 183 -20.58 -12.06 -4.15
N ASN A 184 -19.76 -12.24 -3.10
CA ASN A 184 -20.23 -12.87 -1.85
C ASN A 184 -19.79 -12.14 -0.57
N THR A 185 -20.18 -10.88 -0.44
CA THR A 185 -19.88 -10.03 0.73
C THR A 185 -20.29 -10.68 2.05
N ALA A 186 -21.44 -11.38 2.10
CA ALA A 186 -21.91 -12.07 3.29
C ALA A 186 -21.01 -13.23 3.75
N VAL A 187 -20.35 -13.95 2.82
CA VAL A 187 -19.33 -14.95 3.19
C VAL A 187 -18.09 -14.28 3.74
N MET A 188 -17.68 -13.14 3.18
CA MET A 188 -16.50 -12.41 3.64
C MET A 188 -16.71 -11.83 5.05
N GLU A 189 -17.89 -11.27 5.33
CA GLU A 189 -18.29 -10.79 6.66
C GLU A 189 -18.31 -11.93 7.69
N ARG A 190 -18.86 -13.10 7.33
CA ARG A 190 -18.85 -14.29 8.19
C ARG A 190 -17.43 -14.79 8.45
N LEU A 191 -16.61 -14.92 7.41
CA LEU A 191 -15.22 -15.35 7.53
C LEU A 191 -14.43 -14.37 8.41
N HIS A 192 -14.62 -13.06 8.22
CA HIS A 192 -13.99 -12.04 9.05
C HIS A 192 -14.38 -12.20 10.52
N THR A 193 -15.68 -12.41 10.80
CA THR A 193 -16.18 -12.63 12.16
C THR A 193 -15.60 -13.90 12.79
N GLN A 194 -15.52 -15.00 12.02
CA GLN A 194 -14.94 -16.26 12.48
C GLN A 194 -13.43 -16.16 12.71
N CYS A 195 -12.69 -15.53 11.79
CA CYS A 195 -11.26 -15.26 11.95
C CYS A 195 -11.01 -14.38 13.18
N ARG A 196 -11.83 -13.35 13.39
CA ARG A 196 -11.76 -12.51 14.59
C ARG A 196 -11.93 -13.32 15.87
N ALA A 197 -12.96 -14.17 15.96
CA ALA A 197 -13.19 -15.02 17.12
C ALA A 197 -12.02 -16.00 17.37
N LEU A 198 -11.54 -16.65 16.30
CA LEU A 198 -10.41 -17.57 16.37
C LEU A 198 -9.11 -16.88 16.80
N ILE A 199 -8.91 -15.63 16.37
CA ILE A 199 -7.67 -14.88 16.57
C ILE A 199 -7.65 -14.14 17.92
N GLU A 200 -8.79 -13.60 18.38
CA GLU A 200 -8.87 -12.90 19.67
C GLU A 200 -8.88 -13.86 20.87
N GLY A 201 -9.27 -15.13 20.66
CA GLY A 201 -9.47 -16.08 21.75
C GLY A 201 -10.76 -15.79 22.52
N HIS A 202 -11.46 -16.84 22.93
CA HIS A 202 -12.55 -16.74 23.90
C HIS A 202 -12.05 -17.15 25.27
#